data_AF-A0A417YTQ8-F1
#
_entry.id   AF-A0A417YTQ8-F1
#
_cell.length_a   1.000
_cell.length_b   1.000
_cell.length_c   1.000
_cell.angle_alpha   90.00
_cell.angle_beta   90.00
_cell.angle_gamma   90.00
#
_symmetry.space_group_name_H-M   'P 1'
#
loop_
_entity.id
_entity.type
_entity.pdbx_description
1 polymer ?
#
loop_
_entity_poly.entity_id
_entity_poly.type
_entity_poly.pdbx_seq_one_letter_code
_entity_poly.pdbx_strand_id
1 'polypeptide(L)'
;MNYKIIELEDISSAAKRISAKVVVDLNRESEEGVNQLVLHLIEKLKHEKVEKAKTLSRHGTKPFEVVYLYLYKDFDEKNHGIPLARASYINPTCKVKPFHFSDEFIDENTTIKFDGSYETMNQLIKENKVSDDVFKDRLTIQVQDLREAYESIEGFKYDFELLEKEFDKIEPKLRSMSEEKFIGFPNDEYMDLYQKHQGLLAALSNIGVVVKNKDYNNTKKQYLVSLYFEDAYKSEKYLVSRMN
;
A
#
# COMPACT_ATOMS: atom_id res chain seq x y z
N MET A 1 22.32 -14.37 -10.34
CA MET A 1 21.63 -13.56 -9.32
C MET A 1 20.37 -14.28 -8.89
N ASN A 2 20.22 -14.57 -7.60
CA ASN A 2 19.03 -15.26 -7.09
C ASN A 2 17.92 -14.22 -6.87
N TYR A 3 16.77 -14.47 -7.48
CA TYR A 3 15.58 -13.65 -7.29
C TYR A 3 14.36 -14.56 -7.15
N LYS A 4 13.32 -14.05 -6.52
CA LYS A 4 12.02 -14.71 -6.43
C LYS A 4 10.92 -13.72 -6.81
N ILE A 5 10.16 -14.03 -7.85
CA ILE A 5 8.92 -13.32 -8.16
C ILE A 5 7.91 -13.74 -7.10
N ILE A 6 7.50 -12.78 -6.26
CA ILE A 6 6.58 -13.03 -5.13
C ILE A 6 5.13 -12.83 -5.57
N GLU A 7 4.91 -11.86 -6.45
CA GLU A 7 3.58 -11.46 -6.88
C GLU A 7 3.65 -11.03 -8.34
N LEU A 8 2.63 -11.44 -9.10
CA LEU A 8 2.48 -11.10 -10.50
C LEU A 8 1.03 -10.73 -10.75
N GLU A 9 0.80 -9.54 -11.30
CA GLU A 9 -0.53 -9.01 -11.48
C GLU A 9 -0.71 -8.48 -12.91
N ASP A 10 -1.75 -8.99 -13.56
CA ASP A 10 -2.26 -8.42 -14.81
C ASP A 10 -3.17 -7.23 -14.50
N ILE A 11 -2.65 -6.04 -14.80
CA ILE A 11 -3.27 -4.72 -14.61
C ILE A 11 -3.67 -4.10 -15.96
N SER A 12 -3.95 -4.95 -16.96
CA SER A 12 -4.31 -4.52 -18.31
C SER A 12 -5.59 -3.69 -18.33
N SER A 13 -5.54 -2.58 -19.05
CA SER A 13 -6.69 -1.70 -19.31
C SER A 13 -6.71 -1.33 -20.79
N ALA A 14 -6.40 -0.07 -21.13
CA ALA A 14 -6.27 0.40 -22.50
C ALA A 14 -5.06 -0.22 -23.24
N ALA A 15 -3.97 -0.49 -22.51
CA ALA A 15 -2.81 -1.25 -22.98
C ALA A 15 -2.71 -2.57 -22.23
N LYS A 16 -1.99 -3.54 -22.78
CA LYS A 16 -1.68 -4.80 -22.10
C LYS A 16 -0.53 -4.57 -21.12
N ARG A 17 -0.78 -4.70 -19.82
CA ARG A 17 0.16 -4.29 -18.75
C ARG A 17 0.30 -5.36 -17.67
N ILE A 18 1.52 -5.53 -17.18
CA ILE A 18 1.85 -6.45 -16.10
C ILE A 18 2.69 -5.74 -15.03
N SER A 19 2.43 -6.05 -13.78
CA SER A 19 3.29 -5.67 -12.65
C SER A 19 3.83 -6.93 -11.97
N ALA A 20 5.07 -6.86 -11.50
CA ALA A 20 5.66 -7.92 -10.68
C ALA A 20 6.40 -7.34 -9.48
N LYS A 21 6.24 -8.01 -8.33
CA LYS A 21 7.03 -7.77 -7.11
C LYS A 21 8.06 -8.88 -6.98
N VAL A 22 9.32 -8.49 -6.86
CA VAL A 22 10.46 -9.39 -6.90
C VAL A 22 11.33 -9.16 -5.68
N VAL A 23 11.59 -10.23 -4.92
CA VAL A 23 12.61 -10.22 -3.85
C VAL A 23 13.95 -10.64 -4.47
N VAL A 24 14.97 -9.84 -4.26
CA VAL A 24 16.33 -10.01 -4.80
C VAL A 24 17.32 -10.15 -3.66
N ASP A 25 18.10 -11.24 -3.70
CA ASP A 25 19.22 -11.39 -2.76
C ASP A 25 20.35 -10.46 -3.20
N LEU A 26 20.49 -9.33 -2.50
CA LEU A 26 21.42 -8.26 -2.83
C LEU A 26 22.62 -8.19 -1.89
N ASN A 27 22.92 -9.27 -1.17
CA ASN A 27 24.14 -9.37 -0.40
C ASN A 27 25.34 -9.44 -1.36
N ARG A 28 25.80 -8.27 -1.88
CA ARG A 28 27.04 -7.96 -2.65
C ARG A 28 26.90 -7.50 -4.11
N GLU A 29 25.82 -6.86 -4.54
CA GLU A 29 25.67 -6.48 -5.97
C GLU A 29 25.74 -4.96 -6.22
N SER A 30 26.35 -4.57 -7.34
CA SER A 30 26.42 -3.18 -7.83
C SER A 30 25.14 -2.76 -8.55
N GLU A 31 24.91 -1.46 -8.71
CA GLU A 31 23.78 -0.93 -9.50
C GLU A 31 23.70 -1.55 -10.90
N GLU A 32 24.84 -1.82 -11.52
CA GLU A 32 24.94 -2.48 -12.82
C GLU A 32 24.37 -3.91 -12.81
N GLY A 33 24.63 -4.68 -11.74
CA GLY A 33 24.06 -6.02 -11.57
C GLY A 33 22.53 -5.98 -11.46
N VAL A 34 22.00 -4.96 -10.78
CA VAL A 34 20.55 -4.72 -10.68
C VAL A 34 19.97 -4.35 -12.04
N ASN A 35 20.62 -3.47 -12.80
CA ASN A 35 20.19 -3.07 -14.14
C ASN A 35 20.07 -4.29 -15.07
N GLN A 36 21.06 -5.17 -15.07
CA GLN A 36 21.04 -6.38 -15.90
C GLN A 36 19.92 -7.35 -15.50
N LEU A 37 19.65 -7.51 -14.21
CA LEU A 37 18.49 -8.28 -13.78
C LEU A 37 17.19 -7.66 -14.27
N VAL A 38 17.03 -6.35 -14.13
CA VAL A 38 15.80 -5.65 -14.55
C VAL A 38 15.52 -5.91 -16.01
N LEU A 39 16.52 -5.75 -16.88
CA LEU A 39 16.39 -6.05 -18.31
C LEU A 39 16.00 -7.52 -18.55
N HIS A 40 16.65 -8.46 -17.86
CA HIS A 40 16.31 -9.88 -17.95
C HIS A 40 14.85 -10.18 -17.53
N LEU A 41 14.41 -9.60 -16.41
CA LEU A 41 13.05 -9.78 -15.90
C LEU A 41 12.00 -9.18 -16.83
N ILE A 42 12.29 -8.01 -17.41
CA ILE A 42 11.41 -7.37 -18.39
C ILE A 42 11.23 -8.26 -19.61
N GLU A 43 12.31 -8.79 -20.19
CA GLU A 43 12.23 -9.71 -21.32
C GLU A 43 11.39 -10.95 -21.00
N LYS A 44 11.58 -11.52 -19.80
CA LYS A 44 10.77 -12.66 -19.34
C LYS A 44 9.29 -12.28 -19.24
N LEU A 45 8.97 -11.18 -18.57
CA LEU A 45 7.59 -10.76 -18.28
C LEU A 45 6.83 -10.28 -19.52
N LYS A 46 7.51 -9.72 -20.53
CA LYS A 46 6.91 -9.36 -21.82
C LYS A 46 6.13 -10.54 -22.44
N HIS A 47 6.62 -11.75 -22.22
CA HIS A 47 6.10 -12.97 -22.83
C HIS A 47 5.36 -13.88 -21.84
N GLU A 48 5.09 -13.40 -20.62
CA GLU A 48 4.37 -14.17 -19.62
C GLU A 48 2.95 -14.52 -20.10
N LYS A 49 2.52 -15.75 -19.84
CA LYS A 49 1.19 -16.21 -20.25
C LYS A 49 0.13 -15.59 -19.35
N VAL A 50 -0.95 -15.12 -19.96
CA VAL A 50 -2.10 -14.54 -19.25
C VAL A 50 -3.25 -15.53 -19.25
N GLU A 51 -3.77 -15.83 -18.06
CA GLU A 51 -4.93 -16.71 -17.89
C GLU A 51 -6.25 -15.92 -17.73
N LYS A 52 -6.18 -14.59 -17.50
CA LYS A 52 -7.37 -13.74 -17.35
C LYS A 52 -8.14 -13.63 -18.67
N ALA A 53 -9.35 -14.22 -18.71
CA ALA A 53 -10.23 -14.24 -19.89
C ALA A 53 -10.49 -12.84 -20.49
N LYS A 54 -10.69 -11.81 -19.65
CA LYS A 54 -10.93 -10.43 -20.08
C LYS A 54 -9.72 -9.81 -20.82
N THR A 55 -8.51 -10.13 -20.39
CA THR A 55 -7.29 -9.63 -21.02
C THR A 55 -7.07 -10.34 -22.36
N LEU A 56 -7.27 -11.66 -22.38
CA LEU A 56 -7.21 -12.46 -23.61
C LEU A 56 -8.22 -11.97 -24.65
N SER A 57 -9.47 -11.69 -24.27
CA SER A 57 -10.49 -11.22 -25.20
C SER A 57 -10.18 -9.85 -25.80
N ARG A 58 -9.54 -8.95 -25.04
CA ARG A 58 -9.26 -7.58 -25.48
C ARG A 58 -7.92 -7.44 -26.21
N HIS A 59 -6.90 -8.12 -25.73
CA HIS A 59 -5.51 -7.92 -26.16
C HIS A 59 -4.90 -9.15 -26.83
N GLY A 60 -5.54 -10.32 -26.73
CA GLY A 60 -5.03 -11.57 -27.24
C GLY A 60 -3.71 -12.01 -26.59
N THR A 61 -2.93 -12.77 -27.36
CA THR A 61 -1.65 -13.35 -26.95
C THR A 61 -0.45 -12.43 -27.22
N LYS A 62 -0.69 -11.17 -27.63
CA LYS A 62 0.40 -10.22 -27.90
C LYS A 62 1.28 -10.02 -26.65
N PRO A 63 2.58 -9.68 -26.80
CA PRO A 63 3.43 -9.35 -25.66
C PRO A 63 2.89 -8.19 -24.83
N PHE A 64 3.29 -8.12 -23.56
CA PHE A 64 2.98 -6.98 -22.72
C PHE A 64 3.64 -5.71 -23.26
N GLU A 65 2.86 -4.63 -23.33
CA GLU A 65 3.31 -3.33 -23.83
C GLU A 65 3.90 -2.48 -22.71
N VAL A 66 3.55 -2.77 -21.46
CA VAL A 66 4.07 -2.11 -20.28
C VAL A 66 4.38 -3.16 -19.22
N VAL A 67 5.58 -3.07 -18.65
CA VAL A 67 6.02 -3.92 -17.54
C VAL A 67 6.44 -3.00 -16.39
N TYR A 68 5.86 -3.21 -15.20
CA TYR A 68 6.30 -2.57 -13.97
C TYR A 68 6.98 -3.60 -13.06
N LEU A 69 8.14 -3.24 -12.54
CA LEU A 69 8.90 -4.04 -11.60
C LEU A 69 9.09 -3.29 -10.29
N TYR A 70 8.89 -4.00 -9.18
CA TYR A 70 9.18 -3.55 -7.83
C TYR A 70 10.17 -4.54 -7.22
N LEU A 71 11.39 -4.07 -6.94
CA LEU A 71 12.48 -4.86 -6.39
C LEU A 71 12.60 -4.60 -4.89
N TYR A 72 12.65 -5.67 -4.11
CA TYR A 72 12.78 -5.66 -2.65
C TYR A 72 13.99 -6.52 -2.24
N LYS A 73 14.80 -6.12 -1.24
CA LYS A 73 15.88 -6.99 -0.74
C LYS A 73 15.37 -8.14 0.10
N ASP A 74 14.27 -7.93 0.81
CA ASP A 74 13.67 -8.92 1.70
C ASP A 74 12.14 -8.82 1.76
N PHE A 75 11.52 -9.68 2.57
CA PHE A 75 10.08 -9.69 2.77
C PHE A 75 9.59 -8.55 3.67
N ASP A 76 10.42 -8.05 4.59
CA ASP A 76 10.07 -6.92 5.46
C ASP A 76 9.80 -5.68 4.57
N GLU A 77 10.71 -5.35 3.64
CA GLU A 77 10.52 -4.28 2.66
C GLU A 77 9.25 -4.42 1.83
N LYS A 78 9.00 -5.63 1.34
CA LYS A 78 7.83 -5.96 0.52
C LYS A 78 6.54 -5.77 1.32
N ASN A 79 6.55 -6.14 2.61
CA ASN A 79 5.40 -6.01 3.49
C ASN A 79 5.10 -4.55 3.87
N HIS A 80 6.13 -3.69 3.87
CA HIS A 80 6.00 -2.26 4.10
C HIS A 80 5.85 -1.43 2.82
N GLY A 81 5.94 -2.05 1.63
CA GLY A 81 5.76 -1.36 0.35
C GLY A 81 6.91 -0.41 -0.01
N ILE A 82 8.12 -0.70 0.47
CA ILE A 82 9.30 0.13 0.29
C ILE A 82 10.28 -0.60 -0.64
N PRO A 83 10.09 -0.52 -1.96
CA PRO A 83 11.01 -1.15 -2.89
C PRO A 83 12.36 -0.44 -2.87
N LEU A 84 13.45 -1.20 -2.86
CA LEU A 84 14.78 -0.70 -3.17
C LEU A 84 14.80 0.03 -4.53
N ALA A 85 14.16 -0.58 -5.53
CA ALA A 85 14.17 -0.05 -6.88
C ALA A 85 12.84 -0.31 -7.59
N ARG A 86 12.46 0.65 -8.43
CA ARG A 86 11.28 0.55 -9.29
C ARG A 86 11.73 0.68 -10.74
N ALA A 87 11.31 -0.24 -11.59
CA ALA A 87 11.61 -0.16 -13.01
C ALA A 87 10.35 -0.20 -13.88
N SER A 88 10.41 0.47 -15.01
CA SER A 88 9.30 0.54 -15.96
C SER A 88 9.80 0.39 -17.39
N TYR A 89 9.25 -0.58 -18.10
CA TYR A 89 9.38 -0.70 -19.55
C TYR A 89 8.10 -0.24 -20.22
N ILE A 90 8.22 0.57 -21.27
CA ILE A 90 7.10 1.01 -22.10
C ILE A 90 7.45 0.78 -23.57
N ASN A 91 6.70 -0.10 -24.23
CA ASN A 91 6.88 -0.36 -25.65
C ASN A 91 6.66 0.93 -26.46
N PRO A 92 7.58 1.30 -27.37
CA PRO A 92 7.48 2.54 -28.14
C PRO A 92 6.22 2.59 -29.02
N THR A 93 5.68 1.45 -29.44
CA THR A 93 4.45 1.34 -30.24
C THR A 93 3.17 1.30 -29.39
N CYS A 94 3.28 1.39 -28.06
CA CYS A 94 2.12 1.45 -27.18
C CYS A 94 1.31 2.71 -27.47
N LYS A 95 0.02 2.54 -27.81
CA LYS A 95 -0.87 3.67 -28.14
C LYS A 95 -1.14 4.60 -26.96
N VAL A 96 -1.26 4.03 -25.76
CA VAL A 96 -1.56 4.77 -24.53
C VAL A 96 -0.41 4.58 -23.55
N LYS A 97 0.62 5.41 -23.72
CA LYS A 97 1.83 5.38 -22.91
C LYS A 97 1.56 5.93 -21.51
N PRO A 98 1.81 5.16 -20.45
CA PRO A 98 1.87 5.71 -19.11
C PRO A 98 3.16 6.51 -18.92
N PHE A 99 3.30 7.14 -17.76
CA PHE A 99 4.58 7.73 -17.35
C PHE A 99 5.55 6.66 -16.85
N HIS A 100 6.84 6.88 -17.09
CA HIS A 100 7.91 6.13 -16.45
C HIS A 100 8.02 6.50 -14.96
N PHE A 101 8.65 5.62 -14.15
CA PHE A 101 8.91 5.91 -12.74
C PHE A 101 10.06 6.92 -12.51
N SER A 102 10.91 7.11 -13.51
CA SER A 102 12.13 7.90 -13.49
C SER A 102 12.51 8.30 -14.92
N ASP A 103 13.38 9.29 -15.01
CA ASP A 103 14.04 9.72 -16.25
C ASP A 103 15.42 9.06 -16.44
N GLU A 104 15.81 8.15 -15.54
CA GLU A 104 17.05 7.37 -15.60
C GLU A 104 16.86 6.10 -16.44
N PHE A 105 17.26 6.18 -17.70
CA PHE A 105 17.15 5.09 -18.67
C PHE A 105 18.33 4.12 -18.57
N ILE A 106 18.04 2.82 -18.49
CA ILE A 106 19.03 1.73 -18.56
C ILE A 106 19.04 1.06 -19.95
N ASP A 107 18.02 1.31 -20.76
CA ASP A 107 17.99 1.09 -22.20
C ASP A 107 17.07 2.14 -22.86
N GLU A 108 16.80 2.04 -24.17
CA GLU A 108 15.96 3.00 -24.90
C GLU A 108 14.52 3.16 -24.38
N ASN A 109 13.97 2.16 -23.69
CA ASN A 109 12.55 2.07 -23.35
C ASN A 109 12.30 1.64 -21.89
N THR A 110 13.36 1.50 -21.10
CA THR A 110 13.34 1.00 -19.73
C THR A 110 14.03 1.99 -18.82
N THR A 111 13.32 2.38 -17.77
CA THR A 111 13.86 3.23 -16.71
C THR A 111 13.91 2.49 -15.39
N ILE A 112 14.86 2.87 -14.55
CA ILE A 112 14.98 2.41 -13.17
C ILE A 112 15.02 3.63 -12.24
N LYS A 113 14.51 3.46 -11.03
CA LYS A 113 14.67 4.42 -9.94
C LYS A 113 15.11 3.67 -8.71
N PHE A 114 16.29 3.98 -8.20
CA PHE A 114 16.68 3.56 -6.86
C PHE A 114 16.03 4.48 -5.84
N ASP A 115 15.36 3.89 -4.85
CA ASP A 115 14.71 4.66 -3.80
C ASP A 115 15.70 4.89 -2.66
N GLY A 116 16.29 6.07 -2.57
CA GLY A 116 17.20 6.40 -1.47
C GLY A 116 16.52 6.45 -0.09
N SER A 117 15.19 6.58 -0.05
CA SER A 117 14.43 6.58 1.21
C SER A 117 14.31 5.20 1.84
N TYR A 118 14.60 4.16 1.06
CA TYR A 118 14.59 2.77 1.48
C TYR A 118 15.48 2.52 2.71
N GLU A 119 16.71 3.02 2.71
CA GLU A 119 17.66 2.75 3.80
C GLU A 119 17.18 3.34 5.12
N THR A 120 16.72 4.60 5.08
CA THR A 120 16.17 5.31 6.23
C THR A 120 14.92 4.62 6.77
N MET A 121 14.00 4.23 5.89
CA MET A 121 12.76 3.56 6.31
C MET A 121 13.03 2.17 6.86
N ASN A 122 13.97 1.42 6.28
CA ASN A 122 14.36 0.12 6.81
C ASN A 122 15.04 0.21 8.16
N GLN A 123 15.86 1.23 8.38
CA GLN A 123 16.42 1.50 9.69
C GLN A 123 15.32 1.81 10.70
N LEU A 124 14.37 2.68 10.34
CA LEU A 124 13.23 3.00 11.19
C LEU A 124 12.37 1.77 11.51
N ILE A 125 12.12 0.89 10.55
CA ILE A 125 11.39 -0.36 10.76
C ILE A 125 12.15 -1.26 11.74
N LYS A 126 13.46 -1.46 11.53
CA LYS A 126 14.31 -2.29 12.40
C LYS A 126 14.35 -1.75 13.82
N GLU A 127 14.51 -0.44 13.99
CA GLU A 127 14.57 0.22 15.30
C GLU A 127 13.24 0.16 16.06
N ASN A 128 12.11 0.10 15.33
CA ASN A 128 10.78 0.07 15.93
C ASN A 128 10.09 -1.30 15.82
N LYS A 129 10.82 -2.35 15.43
CA LYS A 129 10.30 -3.72 15.42
C LYS A 129 10.15 -4.20 16.87
N VAL A 130 8.99 -4.75 17.20
CA VAL A 130 8.67 -5.21 18.55
C VAL A 130 8.42 -6.72 18.57
N SER A 131 8.53 -7.34 19.74
CA SER A 131 8.14 -8.74 19.88
C SER A 131 6.63 -8.93 19.70
N ASP A 132 6.22 -10.14 19.36
CA ASP A 132 4.81 -10.46 19.11
C ASP A 132 3.92 -10.16 20.33
N ASP A 133 4.39 -10.46 21.54
CA ASP A 133 3.66 -10.19 22.78
C ASP A 133 3.46 -8.69 22.99
N VAL A 134 4.54 -7.90 22.83
CA VAL A 134 4.49 -6.44 22.97
C VAL A 134 3.57 -5.83 21.90
N PHE A 135 3.61 -6.35 20.67
CA PHE A 135 2.73 -5.91 19.61
C PHE A 135 1.26 -6.19 19.94
N LYS A 136 0.92 -7.41 20.34
CA LYS A 136 -0.45 -7.84 20.67
C LYS A 136 -1.03 -7.04 21.84
N ASP A 137 -0.24 -6.82 22.89
CA ASP A 137 -0.67 -6.06 24.06
C ASP A 137 -1.04 -4.62 23.66
N ARG A 138 -0.14 -3.96 22.91
CA ARG A 138 -0.36 -2.58 22.43
C ARG A 138 -1.52 -2.49 21.43
N LEU A 139 -1.61 -3.45 20.51
CA LEU A 139 -2.69 -3.53 19.53
C LEU A 139 -4.05 -3.69 20.23
N THR A 140 -4.15 -4.54 21.24
CA THR A 140 -5.40 -4.78 21.99
C THR A 140 -5.92 -3.50 22.64
N ILE A 141 -5.03 -2.73 23.27
CA ILE A 141 -5.38 -1.45 23.88
C ILE A 141 -5.87 -0.47 22.81
N GLN A 142 -5.14 -0.32 21.70
CA GLN A 142 -5.53 0.63 20.65
C GLN A 142 -6.79 0.23 19.89
N VAL A 143 -7.01 -1.07 19.65
CA VAL A 143 -8.24 -1.54 18.98
C VAL A 143 -9.47 -1.26 19.84
N GLN A 144 -9.39 -1.44 21.15
CA GLN A 144 -10.47 -1.05 22.07
C GLN A 144 -10.75 0.45 21.99
N ASP A 145 -9.69 1.26 22.03
CA ASP A 145 -9.81 2.71 21.93
C ASP A 145 -10.39 3.19 20.57
N LEU A 146 -10.00 2.54 19.47
CA LEU A 146 -10.50 2.81 18.12
C LEU A 146 -11.95 2.38 17.97
N ARG A 147 -12.34 1.28 18.61
CA ARG A 147 -13.72 0.81 18.62
C ARG A 147 -14.64 1.79 19.33
N GLU A 148 -14.24 2.30 20.49
CA GLU A 148 -14.97 3.36 21.19
C GLU A 148 -15.13 4.61 20.32
N ALA A 149 -14.07 5.00 19.60
CA ALA A 149 -14.14 6.12 18.67
C ALA A 149 -15.11 5.83 17.51
N TYR A 150 -15.03 4.64 16.91
CA TYR A 150 -15.94 4.17 15.85
C TYR A 150 -17.41 4.20 16.29
N GLU A 151 -17.72 3.61 17.45
CA GLU A 151 -19.08 3.56 18.00
C GLU A 151 -19.62 4.97 18.28
N SER A 152 -18.77 5.87 18.80
CA SER A 152 -19.16 7.26 19.05
C SER A 152 -19.52 8.00 17.76
N ILE A 153 -18.66 7.92 16.73
CA ILE A 153 -18.94 8.62 15.47
C ILE A 153 -20.12 8.01 14.70
N GLU A 154 -20.33 6.69 14.81
CA GLU A 154 -21.42 6.01 14.12
C GLU A 154 -22.78 6.56 14.57
N GLY A 155 -22.92 6.90 15.85
CA GLY A 155 -24.14 7.50 16.41
C GLY A 155 -24.55 8.82 15.74
N PHE A 156 -23.60 9.54 15.13
CA PHE A 156 -23.82 10.86 14.53
C PHE A 156 -23.55 10.89 13.02
N LYS A 157 -23.37 9.74 12.35
CA LYS A 157 -22.91 9.68 10.94
C LYS A 157 -23.75 10.43 9.91
N TYR A 158 -24.98 10.80 10.23
CA TYR A 158 -25.90 11.54 9.37
C TYR A 158 -26.19 12.98 9.83
N ASP A 159 -25.61 13.40 10.96
CA ASP A 159 -25.71 14.77 11.48
C ASP A 159 -24.31 15.38 11.53
N PHE A 160 -23.95 16.15 10.50
CA PHE A 160 -22.59 16.67 10.37
C PHE A 160 -22.21 17.71 11.42
N GLU A 161 -23.19 18.41 12.01
CA GLU A 161 -22.90 19.37 13.08
C GLU A 161 -22.56 18.63 14.37
N LEU A 162 -23.35 17.60 14.72
CA LEU A 162 -23.06 16.77 15.88
C LEU A 162 -21.80 15.92 15.68
N LEU A 163 -21.59 15.40 14.47
CA LEU A 163 -20.41 14.61 14.15
C LEU A 163 -19.13 15.44 14.22
N GLU A 164 -19.15 16.71 13.78
CA GLU A 164 -18.00 17.61 13.94
C GLU A 164 -17.68 17.85 15.42
N LYS A 165 -18.70 18.13 16.25
CA LYS A 165 -18.55 18.31 17.71
C LYS A 165 -18.04 17.03 18.40
N GLU A 166 -18.48 15.86 17.94
CA GLU A 166 -17.98 14.60 18.47
C GLU A 166 -16.53 14.37 18.04
N PHE A 167 -16.18 14.74 16.81
CA PHE A 167 -14.82 14.63 16.30
C PHE A 167 -13.83 15.48 17.11
N ASP A 168 -14.21 16.69 17.53
CA ASP A 168 -13.39 17.53 18.40
C ASP A 168 -12.99 16.84 19.73
N LYS A 169 -13.80 15.89 20.21
CA LYS A 169 -13.49 15.12 21.43
C LYS A 169 -12.53 13.96 21.16
N ILE A 170 -12.70 13.27 20.03
CA ILE A 170 -11.94 12.05 19.71
C ILE A 170 -10.63 12.32 18.98
N GLU A 171 -10.50 13.44 18.27
CA GLU A 171 -9.32 13.79 17.47
C GLU A 171 -8.01 13.73 18.26
N PRO A 172 -7.91 14.26 19.50
CA PRO A 172 -6.69 14.15 20.28
C PRO A 172 -6.29 12.70 20.56
N LYS A 173 -7.28 11.82 20.79
CA LYS A 173 -7.07 10.39 21.02
C LYS A 173 -6.51 9.72 19.77
N LEU A 174 -7.15 9.92 18.61
CA LEU A 174 -6.71 9.37 17.32
C LEU A 174 -5.30 9.86 16.96
N ARG A 175 -5.03 11.15 17.12
CA ARG A 175 -3.71 11.74 16.84
C ARG A 175 -2.61 11.16 17.75
N SER A 176 -2.92 10.96 19.03
CA SER A 176 -1.96 10.35 19.97
C SER A 176 -1.58 8.92 19.57
N MET A 177 -2.46 8.17 18.92
CA MET A 177 -2.18 6.80 18.45
C MET A 177 -1.15 6.76 17.32
N SER A 178 -1.17 7.76 16.43
CA SER A 178 -0.20 7.88 15.34
C SER A 178 1.13 8.47 15.76
N GLU A 179 1.13 9.44 16.70
CA GLU A 179 2.33 10.23 17.02
C GLU A 179 3.06 9.71 18.26
N GLU A 180 2.34 9.46 19.37
CA GLU A 180 2.95 9.22 20.68
C GLU A 180 2.89 7.75 21.11
N LYS A 181 1.81 7.06 20.74
CA LYS A 181 1.53 5.68 21.15
C LYS A 181 1.82 4.69 20.03
N PHE A 182 2.78 4.98 19.16
CA PHE A 182 3.09 4.08 18.05
C PHE A 182 3.31 2.63 18.55
N ILE A 183 2.56 1.68 18.01
CA ILE A 183 2.52 0.30 18.53
C ILE A 183 3.77 -0.51 18.17
N GLY A 184 4.58 -0.02 17.23
CA GLY A 184 5.74 -0.73 16.68
C GLY A 184 5.37 -1.55 15.44
N PHE A 185 6.39 -2.01 14.72
CA PHE A 185 6.21 -2.91 13.58
C PHE A 185 6.21 -4.37 14.05
N PRO A 186 5.22 -5.19 13.64
CA PRO A 186 5.18 -6.60 13.99
C PRO A 186 6.10 -7.44 13.08
N ASN A 187 6.18 -8.73 13.40
CA ASN A 187 6.61 -9.74 12.45
C ASN A 187 5.54 -10.01 11.37
N ASP A 188 5.95 -10.71 10.31
CA ASP A 188 5.11 -11.04 9.14
C ASP A 188 3.77 -11.70 9.49
N GLU A 189 3.72 -12.48 10.58
CA GLU A 189 2.50 -13.15 11.04
C GLU A 189 1.36 -12.16 11.36
N TYR A 190 1.67 -10.97 11.87
CA TYR A 190 0.67 -9.98 12.31
C TYR A 190 0.58 -8.77 11.38
N MET A 191 1.20 -8.82 10.20
CA MET A 191 1.23 -7.70 9.26
C MET A 191 -0.18 -7.36 8.75
N ASP A 192 -1.04 -8.35 8.59
CA ASP A 192 -2.42 -8.17 8.19
C ASP A 192 -3.23 -7.41 9.26
N LEU A 193 -3.06 -7.76 10.54
CA LEU A 193 -3.68 -7.07 11.67
C LEU A 193 -3.16 -5.65 11.79
N TYR A 194 -1.85 -5.45 11.64
CA TYR A 194 -1.26 -4.12 11.62
C TYR A 194 -1.84 -3.24 10.51
N GLN A 195 -1.95 -3.77 9.29
CA GLN A 195 -2.54 -3.03 8.17
C GLN A 195 -4.02 -2.68 8.42
N LYS A 196 -4.80 -3.59 9.02
CA LYS A 196 -6.20 -3.32 9.37
C LYS A 196 -6.34 -2.31 10.50
N HIS A 197 -5.45 -2.35 11.48
CA HIS A 197 -5.38 -1.34 12.53
C HIS A 197 -5.09 0.06 11.96
N GLN A 198 -4.04 0.18 11.12
CA GLN A 198 -3.71 1.44 10.46
C GLN A 198 -4.84 1.92 9.54
N GLY A 199 -5.50 0.99 8.83
CA GLY A 199 -6.66 1.29 7.99
C GLY A 199 -7.83 1.86 8.78
N LEU A 200 -8.14 1.28 9.95
CA LEU A 200 -9.18 1.77 10.84
C LEU A 200 -8.84 3.19 11.35
N LEU A 201 -7.64 3.38 11.92
CA LEU A 201 -7.19 4.68 12.42
C LEU A 201 -7.25 5.76 11.31
N ALA A 202 -6.76 5.45 10.12
CA ALA A 202 -6.79 6.36 8.98
C ALA A 202 -8.22 6.69 8.51
N ALA A 203 -9.10 5.70 8.43
CA ALA A 203 -10.49 5.90 8.04
C ALA A 203 -11.23 6.82 9.02
N LEU A 204 -11.09 6.58 10.33
CA LEU A 204 -11.68 7.44 11.37
C LEU A 204 -11.12 8.87 11.28
N SER A 205 -9.81 9.01 11.09
CA SER A 205 -9.15 10.32 10.97
C SER A 205 -9.65 11.10 9.74
N ASN A 206 -9.84 10.41 8.61
CA ASN A 206 -10.36 11.00 7.38
C ASN A 206 -11.81 11.47 7.50
N ILE A 207 -12.64 10.81 8.31
CA ILE A 207 -13.99 11.29 8.63
C ILE A 207 -13.89 12.70 9.26
N GLY A 208 -12.98 12.88 10.22
CA GLY A 208 -12.70 14.18 10.83
C GLY A 208 -12.32 15.27 9.84
N VAL A 209 -11.39 14.96 8.95
CA VAL A 209 -10.96 15.88 7.88
C VAL A 209 -12.15 16.29 7.01
N VAL A 210 -13.03 15.36 6.64
CA VAL A 210 -14.20 15.63 5.81
C VAL A 210 -15.22 16.51 6.52
N VAL A 211 -15.54 16.21 7.79
CA VAL A 211 -16.61 16.94 8.50
C VAL A 211 -16.19 18.36 8.82
N LYS A 212 -14.91 18.59 9.14
CA LYS A 212 -14.31 19.91 9.38
C LYS A 212 -14.04 20.72 8.11
N ASN A 213 -14.16 20.11 6.93
CA ASN A 213 -13.93 20.81 5.67
C ASN A 213 -15.08 21.77 5.34
N LYS A 214 -14.79 23.07 5.33
CA LYS A 214 -15.77 24.14 5.06
C LYS A 214 -16.15 24.27 3.58
N ASP A 215 -15.33 23.75 2.68
CA ASP A 215 -15.59 23.81 1.23
C ASP A 215 -16.54 22.70 0.75
N TYR A 216 -16.85 21.74 1.62
CA TYR A 216 -17.69 20.60 1.27
C TYR A 216 -19.14 20.86 1.63
N ASN A 217 -20.03 20.75 0.65
CA ASN A 217 -21.46 20.71 0.90
C ASN A 217 -21.88 19.37 1.55
N ASN A 218 -23.10 19.32 2.10
CA ASN A 218 -23.60 18.15 2.81
C ASN A 218 -23.64 16.88 1.94
N THR A 219 -23.96 16.98 0.65
CA THR A 219 -23.94 15.83 -0.26
C THR A 219 -22.54 15.22 -0.38
N LYS A 220 -21.52 16.07 -0.54
CA LYS A 220 -20.12 15.63 -0.63
C LYS A 220 -19.63 15.06 0.71
N LYS A 221 -19.98 15.71 1.83
CA LYS A 221 -19.69 15.20 3.18
C LYS A 221 -20.31 13.82 3.36
N GLN A 222 -21.60 13.65 3.05
CA GLN A 222 -22.30 12.37 3.18
C GLN A 222 -21.63 11.26 2.38
N TYR A 223 -21.28 11.52 1.12
CA TYR A 223 -20.60 10.53 0.29
C TYR A 223 -19.25 10.11 0.88
N LEU A 224 -18.38 11.07 1.21
CA LEU A 224 -17.04 10.79 1.71
C LEU A 224 -17.05 10.18 3.12
N VAL A 225 -17.92 10.66 4.01
CA VAL A 225 -18.12 10.08 5.34
C VAL A 225 -18.58 8.63 5.19
N SER A 226 -19.56 8.34 4.32
CA SER A 226 -20.03 6.97 4.10
C SER A 226 -18.93 6.04 3.57
N LEU A 227 -18.10 6.54 2.64
CA LEU A 227 -16.96 5.79 2.10
C LEU A 227 -15.97 5.40 3.21
N TYR A 228 -15.54 6.37 4.02
CA TYR A 228 -14.60 6.11 5.11
C TYR A 228 -15.21 5.27 6.25
N PHE A 229 -16.52 5.43 6.51
CA PHE A 229 -17.22 4.54 7.45
C PHE A 229 -17.24 3.09 6.99
N GLU A 230 -17.45 2.85 5.69
CA GLU A 230 -17.43 1.48 5.14
C GLU A 230 -16.05 0.84 5.31
N ASP A 231 -14.97 1.60 5.06
CA ASP A 231 -13.61 1.15 5.27
C ASP A 231 -13.28 0.90 6.75
N ALA A 232 -13.76 1.78 7.64
CA ALA A 232 -13.64 1.62 9.08
C ALA A 232 -14.39 0.35 9.55
N TYR A 233 -15.64 0.15 9.12
CA TYR A 233 -16.46 -1.02 9.46
C TYR A 233 -15.78 -2.33 9.05
N LYS A 234 -15.25 -2.40 7.82
CA LYS A 234 -14.53 -3.58 7.33
C LYS A 234 -13.29 -3.88 8.16
N SER A 235 -12.58 -2.85 8.60
CA SER A 235 -11.34 -2.98 9.37
C SER A 235 -11.61 -3.36 10.83
N GLU A 236 -12.59 -2.71 11.47
CA GLU A 236 -13.04 -3.01 12.83
C GLU A 236 -13.52 -4.47 12.94
N LYS A 237 -14.42 -4.88 12.04
CA LYS A 237 -14.97 -6.24 12.05
C LYS A 237 -13.88 -7.31 11.91
N TYR A 238 -12.88 -7.03 11.06
CA TYR A 238 -11.74 -7.92 10.88
C TYR A 238 -10.95 -8.06 12.18
N LEU A 239 -10.57 -6.95 12.80
CA LEU A 239 -9.77 -6.93 14.03
C LEU A 239 -10.51 -7.64 15.17
N VAL A 240 -11.80 -7.34 15.39
CA VAL A 240 -12.60 -8.00 16.42
C VAL A 240 -12.72 -9.51 16.19
N SER A 241 -12.87 -9.95 14.93
CA SER A 241 -12.97 -11.39 14.62
C SER A 241 -11.67 -12.18 14.80
N ARG A 242 -10.52 -11.48 14.85
CA ARG A 242 -9.20 -12.10 14.92
C ARG A 242 -8.53 -11.96 16.29
N MET A 243 -9.05 -11.08 17.13
CA MET A 243 -8.53 -10.81 18.48
C MET A 243 -9.36 -11.46 19.59
N ASN A 244 -10.51 -12.05 19.26
CA ASN A 244 -11.31 -12.94 20.13
C ASN A 244 -11.05 -14.40 19.77
#